data_AF-A0A242U1F2-F1
#
_entry.id   AF-A0A242U1F2-F1
#
_cell.length_a   1.000
_cell.length_b   1.000
_cell.length_c   1.000
_cell.angle_alpha   90.00
_cell.angle_beta   90.00
_cell.angle_gamma   90.00
#
_symmetry.space_group_name_H-M   'P 1'
#
loop_
_entity.id
_entity.type
_entity.pdbx_description
1 polymer ?
#
loop_
_entity_poly.entity_id
_entity_poly.type
_entity_poly.pdbx_seq_one_letter_code
_entity_poly.pdbx_strand_id
1 'polypeptide(L)'
;MFIEFKDLKKKQYIALLTIAFLIFSGGYLVVNNKGNIQRVESVIYTDKTISEKFGEIKSYSIRSFGSDHYSSPKRPAYSYKIDITGEKADGIVEIDMRKDQEKLKYLYTIKITDVSPHSFRIRIGKH
;
A
#
# COMPACT_ATOMS: atom_id res chain seq x y z
N MET A 1 -10.88 -18.06 48.70
CA MET A 1 -11.81 -17.54 47.67
C MET A 1 -11.98 -18.64 46.64
N PHE A 2 -13.12 -19.33 46.62
CA PHE A 2 -13.38 -20.42 45.68
C PHE A 2 -13.97 -19.84 44.40
N ILE A 3 -13.32 -20.09 43.25
CA ILE A 3 -13.84 -19.69 41.95
C ILE A 3 -14.76 -20.82 41.48
N GLU A 4 -16.03 -20.50 41.27
CA GLU A 4 -17.05 -21.46 40.82
C GLU A 4 -16.71 -22.01 39.43
N PHE A 5 -16.91 -23.30 39.20
CA PHE A 5 -16.51 -23.98 37.95
C PHE A 5 -17.15 -23.36 36.69
N LYS A 6 -18.36 -22.82 36.84
CA LYS A 6 -19.09 -22.10 35.77
C LYS A 6 -18.42 -20.78 35.38
N ASP A 7 -17.77 -20.14 36.35
CA ASP A 7 -17.06 -18.88 36.19
C ASP A 7 -15.70 -19.09 35.49
N LEU A 8 -15.07 -20.25 35.72
CA LEU A 8 -13.88 -20.71 34.98
C LEU A 8 -14.18 -20.94 33.49
N LYS A 9 -15.28 -21.65 33.16
CA LYS A 9 -15.69 -21.88 31.77
C LYS A 9 -16.04 -20.58 31.04
N LYS A 10 -16.70 -19.63 31.71
CA LYS A 10 -17.03 -18.31 31.16
C LYS A 10 -15.78 -17.50 30.82
N LYS A 11 -14.78 -17.49 31.71
CA LYS A 11 -13.49 -16.81 31.49
C LYS A 11 -12.70 -17.41 30.31
N GLN A 12 -12.66 -18.75 30.20
CA GLN A 12 -12.04 -19.42 29.05
C GLN A 12 -12.74 -19.08 27.73
N TYR A 13 -14.07 -19.01 27.72
CA TYR A 13 -14.83 -18.68 26.51
C TYR A 13 -14.57 -17.23 26.03
N ILE A 14 -14.49 -16.27 26.97
CA ILE A 14 -14.13 -14.88 26.67
C ILE A 14 -12.70 -14.79 26.13
N ALA A 15 -11.75 -15.49 26.75
CA ALA A 15 -10.36 -15.53 26.28
C ALA A 15 -10.25 -16.07 24.84
N LEU A 16 -10.96 -17.15 24.52
CA LEU A 16 -10.98 -17.73 23.17
C LEU A 16 -11.57 -16.76 22.13
N LEU A 17 -12.68 -16.08 22.44
CA LEU A 17 -13.26 -15.07 21.55
C LEU A 17 -12.31 -13.88 21.31
N THR A 18 -11.58 -13.47 22.35
CA THR A 18 -10.61 -12.37 22.26
C THR A 18 -9.43 -12.75 21.36
N ILE A 19 -8.92 -13.99 21.50
CA ILE A 19 -7.84 -14.52 20.64
C ILE A 19 -8.32 -14.63 19.20
N ALA A 20 -9.53 -15.16 18.96
CA ALA A 20 -10.10 -15.25 17.62
C ALA A 20 -10.25 -13.86 16.98
N PHE A 21 -10.72 -12.86 17.74
CA PHE A 21 -10.84 -11.48 17.27
C PHE A 21 -9.48 -10.85 16.95
N LEU A 22 -8.45 -11.09 17.77
CA LEU A 22 -7.08 -10.62 17.54
C LEU A 22 -6.46 -11.26 16.28
N ILE A 23 -6.67 -12.55 16.07
CA ILE A 23 -6.19 -13.25 14.86
C ILE A 23 -6.92 -12.70 13.61
N PHE A 24 -8.24 -12.50 13.69
CA PHE A 24 -9.02 -12.01 12.55
C PHE A 24 -8.68 -10.55 12.20
N SER A 25 -8.55 -9.69 13.20
CA SER A 25 -8.18 -8.27 13.01
C SER A 25 -6.74 -8.11 12.51
N GLY A 26 -5.79 -8.87 13.06
CA GLY A 26 -4.40 -8.90 12.59
C GLY A 26 -4.28 -9.43 11.16
N GLY A 27 -4.99 -10.52 10.84
CA GLY A 27 -5.01 -11.08 9.48
C GLY A 27 -5.59 -10.13 8.44
N TYR A 28 -6.68 -9.43 8.78
CA TYR A 28 -7.30 -8.43 7.90
C TYR A 28 -6.32 -7.28 7.56
N LEU A 29 -5.57 -6.80 8.55
CA LEU A 29 -4.62 -5.69 8.39
C LEU A 29 -3.45 -6.06 7.45
N VAL A 30 -2.92 -7.28 7.59
CA VAL A 30 -1.82 -7.78 6.75
C VAL A 30 -2.26 -8.02 5.29
N VAL A 31 -3.44 -8.61 5.09
CA VAL A 31 -3.98 -8.89 3.75
C VAL A 31 -4.30 -7.60 2.99
N ASN A 32 -4.85 -6.59 3.67
CA ASN A 32 -5.22 -5.34 3.02
C ASN A 32 -3.98 -4.56 2.53
N ASN A 33 -2.90 -4.55 3.31
CA ASN A 33 -1.62 -3.96 2.90
C ASN A 33 -1.01 -4.68 1.70
N LYS A 34 -1.01 -6.01 1.69
CA LYS A 34 -0.48 -6.79 0.55
C LYS A 34 -1.28 -6.56 -0.73
N GLY A 35 -2.61 -6.52 -0.63
CA GLY A 35 -3.49 -6.25 -1.77
C GLY A 35 -3.33 -4.84 -2.34
N ASN A 36 -3.03 -3.85 -1.51
CA ASN A 36 -2.78 -2.49 -1.99
C ASN A 36 -1.45 -2.38 -2.75
N ILE A 37 -0.38 -3.01 -2.26
CA ILE A 37 0.92 -3.02 -2.93
C ILE A 37 0.82 -3.68 -4.32
N GLN A 38 0.11 -4.81 -4.43
CA GLN A 38 -0.11 -5.47 -5.72
C GLN A 38 -0.85 -4.59 -6.73
N ARG A 39 -1.82 -3.78 -6.27
CA ARG A 39 -2.52 -2.84 -7.16
C ARG A 39 -1.59 -1.73 -7.64
N VAL A 40 -0.75 -1.20 -6.75
CA VAL A 40 0.26 -0.20 -7.09
C VAL A 40 1.24 -0.77 -8.12
N GLU A 41 1.74 -1.98 -7.91
CA GLU A 41 2.62 -2.69 -8.84
C GLU A 41 1.96 -2.87 -10.21
N SER A 42 0.69 -3.28 -10.24
CA SER A 42 -0.08 -3.38 -11.48
C SER A 42 -0.16 -2.04 -12.22
N VAL A 43 -0.34 -0.91 -11.53
CA VAL A 43 -0.35 0.42 -12.16
C VAL A 43 1.02 0.73 -12.78
N ILE A 44 2.12 0.48 -12.07
CA ILE A 44 3.48 0.73 -12.57
C ILE A 44 3.74 0.05 -13.93
N TYR A 45 3.30 -1.20 -14.08
CA TYR A 45 3.58 -1.98 -15.29
C TYR A 45 2.55 -1.83 -16.42
N THR A 46 1.33 -1.41 -16.11
CA THR A 46 0.22 -1.37 -17.10
C THR A 46 -0.18 0.03 -17.53
N ASP A 47 0.18 1.06 -16.76
CA ASP A 47 -0.18 2.43 -17.10
C ASP A 47 0.61 2.92 -18.33
N LYS A 48 -0.14 3.43 -19.31
CA LYS A 48 0.44 3.86 -20.59
C LYS A 48 1.33 5.09 -20.41
N THR A 49 0.97 6.04 -19.55
CA THR A 49 1.77 7.24 -19.31
C THR A 49 3.09 6.90 -18.63
N ILE A 50 3.09 5.93 -17.70
CA ILE A 50 4.32 5.43 -17.08
C ILE A 50 5.22 4.76 -18.12
N SER A 51 4.67 3.83 -18.92
CA SER A 51 5.46 3.12 -19.95
C SER A 51 5.96 4.04 -21.07
N GLU A 52 5.17 5.04 -21.48
CA GLU A 52 5.61 6.07 -22.44
C GLU A 52 6.79 6.87 -21.91
N LYS A 53 6.73 7.30 -20.65
CA LYS A 53 7.75 8.15 -20.01
C LYS A 53 9.03 7.40 -19.67
N PHE A 54 8.91 6.23 -19.06
CA PHE A 54 10.04 5.50 -18.48
C PHE A 54 10.53 4.32 -19.35
N GLY A 55 9.75 3.88 -20.34
CA GLY A 55 10.05 2.69 -21.13
C GLY A 55 9.88 1.42 -20.31
N GLU A 56 10.68 0.39 -20.59
CA GLU A 56 10.70 -0.82 -19.77
C GLU A 56 11.16 -0.51 -18.33
N ILE A 57 10.40 -0.95 -17.33
CA ILE A 57 10.70 -0.70 -15.92
C ILE A 57 11.72 -1.72 -15.42
N LYS A 58 12.96 -1.26 -15.16
CA LYS A 58 14.04 -2.11 -14.65
C LYS A 58 13.91 -2.39 -13.16
N SER A 59 13.48 -1.39 -12.40
CA SER A 59 13.21 -1.54 -10.96
C SER A 59 12.35 -0.39 -10.44
N TYR A 60 11.67 -0.61 -9.32
CA TYR A 60 10.95 0.43 -8.59
C TYR A 60 11.15 0.27 -7.07
N SER A 61 10.96 1.35 -6.34
CA SER A 61 10.95 1.34 -4.87
C SER A 61 9.86 2.24 -4.33
N ILE A 62 9.04 1.73 -3.41
CA ILE A 62 8.03 2.52 -2.71
C ILE A 62 8.73 3.30 -1.59
N ARG A 63 8.92 4.60 -1.79
CA ARG A 63 9.63 5.48 -0.86
C ARG A 63 8.78 5.90 0.33
N SER A 64 7.50 6.17 0.09
CA SER A 64 6.56 6.52 1.16
C SER A 64 5.14 6.10 0.82
N PHE A 65 4.39 5.80 1.88
CA PHE A 65 2.98 5.48 1.84
C PHE A 65 2.24 6.39 2.84
N GLY A 66 1.17 7.03 2.38
CA GLY A 66 0.22 7.77 3.21
C GLY A 66 -1.15 7.13 3.10
N SER A 67 -1.89 7.11 4.19
CA SER A 67 -3.33 6.80 4.17
C SER A 67 -4.09 7.95 4.79
N ASP A 68 -5.01 8.54 4.03
CA ASP A 68 -5.93 9.53 4.60
C ASP A 68 -7.14 8.75 5.16
N HIS A 69 -7.20 8.63 6.49
CA HIS A 69 -8.30 7.91 7.18
C HIS A 69 -9.62 8.70 7.19
N TYR A 70 -9.64 9.91 6.62
CA TYR A 70 -10.84 10.73 6.58
C TYR A 70 -11.84 10.22 5.54
N SER A 71 -13.09 10.06 5.95
CA SER A 71 -14.21 9.51 5.16
C SER A 71 -14.67 10.40 3.99
N SER A 72 -13.86 11.36 3.54
CA SER A 72 -14.24 12.25 2.46
C SER A 72 -14.06 11.55 1.11
N PRO A 73 -15.13 11.40 0.29
CA PRO A 73 -15.05 10.74 -1.01
C PRO A 73 -14.16 11.50 -2.01
N LYS A 74 -13.76 12.74 -1.69
CA LYS A 74 -12.86 13.57 -2.51
C LYS A 74 -11.38 13.34 -2.23
N ARG A 75 -11.00 12.67 -1.14
CA ARG A 75 -9.60 12.49 -0.74
C ARG A 75 -9.09 11.09 -1.06
N PRO A 76 -7.81 10.93 -1.42
CA PRO A 76 -7.23 9.63 -1.70
C PRO A 76 -7.19 8.80 -0.41
N ALA A 77 -7.72 7.58 -0.47
CA ALA A 77 -7.64 6.64 0.64
C ALA A 77 -6.18 6.23 0.89
N TYR A 78 -5.38 6.18 -0.17
CA TYR A 78 -3.96 5.84 -0.12
C TYR A 78 -3.16 6.71 -1.10
N SER A 79 -1.97 7.13 -0.72
CA SER A 79 -1.01 7.85 -1.57
C SER A 79 0.35 7.16 -1.50
N TYR A 80 0.96 6.92 -2.65
CA TYR A 80 2.23 6.24 -2.78
C TYR A 80 3.21 7.13 -3.53
N LYS A 81 4.43 7.26 -3.00
CA LYS A 81 5.55 7.88 -3.70
C LYS A 81 6.54 6.81 -4.09
N ILE A 82 6.85 6.72 -5.38
CA ILE A 82 7.55 5.58 -5.97
C ILE A 82 8.72 6.10 -6.78
N ASP A 83 9.93 5.67 -6.43
CA ASP A 83 11.10 5.87 -7.27
C ASP A 83 11.09 4.82 -8.39
N ILE A 84 11.17 5.26 -9.65
CA ILE A 84 11.23 4.39 -10.82
C ILE A 84 12.61 4.50 -11.47
N THR A 85 13.15 3.35 -11.87
CA THR A 85 14.30 3.24 -12.78
C THR A 85 13.82 2.59 -14.06
N GLY A 86 13.71 3.37 -15.13
CA GLY A 86 13.24 2.93 -16.44
C GLY A 86 14.38 2.74 -17.43
N GLU A 87 14.04 2.19 -18.60
CA GLU A 87 14.92 2.14 -19.76
C GLU A 87 15.24 3.55 -20.29
N LYS A 88 14.22 4.41 -20.40
CA LYS A 88 14.32 5.76 -21.00
C LYS A 88 14.71 6.82 -20.00
N ALA A 89 14.23 6.71 -18.76
CA ALA A 89 14.42 7.72 -17.73
C ALA A 89 14.27 7.13 -16.33
N ASP A 90 14.83 7.85 -15.36
CA ASP A 90 14.58 7.67 -13.94
C ASP A 90 13.65 8.78 -13.46
N GLY A 91 12.84 8.50 -12.43
CA GLY A 91 11.99 9.55 -11.87
C GLY A 91 11.20 9.13 -10.65
N ILE A 92 10.27 10.00 -10.27
CA ILE A 92 9.35 9.76 -9.16
C ILE A 92 7.92 9.80 -9.67
N VAL A 93 7.15 8.78 -9.31
CA VAL A 93 5.71 8.70 -9.57
C VAL A 93 4.97 8.74 -8.25
N GLU A 94 4.01 9.65 -8.14
CA GLU A 94 3.05 9.70 -7.06
C GLU A 94 1.73 9.08 -7.54
N ILE A 95 1.27 8.03 -6.85
CA ILE A 95 0.03 7.31 -7.16
C ILE A 95 -0.94 7.50 -6.00
N ASP A 96 -2.02 8.22 -6.29
CA ASP A 96 -3.12 8.44 -5.36
C ASP A 96 -4.26 7.47 -5.70
N MET A 97 -4.69 6.66 -4.73
CA MET A 97 -5.76 5.68 -4.89
C MET A 97 -6.98 6.07 -4.07
N ARG A 98 -8.17 5.98 -4.68
CA ARG A 98 -9.47 6.18 -4.03
C ARG A 98 -10.37 4.98 -4.25
N LYS A 99 -11.17 4.64 -3.23
CA LYS A 99 -12.18 3.59 -3.36
C LYS A 99 -13.42 4.16 -4.03
N ASP A 100 -13.82 3.55 -5.14
CA ASP A 100 -15.12 3.77 -5.74
C ASP A 100 -16.16 3.06 -4.86
N GLN A 101 -16.99 3.85 -4.18
CA GLN A 101 -18.00 3.35 -3.25
C GLN A 101 -19.15 2.63 -3.96
N GLU A 102 -19.41 2.92 -5.24
CA GLU A 102 -20.48 2.29 -6.00
C GLU A 102 -20.03 0.98 -6.64
N LYS A 103 -18.79 0.90 -7.11
CA LYS A 103 -18.31 -0.23 -7.92
C LYS A 103 -17.40 -1.22 -7.19
N LEU A 104 -17.12 -1.01 -5.90
CA LEU A 104 -16.14 -1.78 -5.13
C LEU A 104 -14.75 -1.87 -5.81
N LYS A 105 -14.44 -0.90 -6.68
CA LYS A 105 -13.17 -0.81 -7.43
C LYS A 105 -12.29 0.29 -6.85
N TYR A 106 -11.00 0.23 -7.14
CA TYR A 106 -10.08 1.33 -6.85
C TYR A 106 -9.86 2.15 -8.12
N LEU A 107 -10.03 3.47 -8.00
CA LEU A 107 -9.60 4.42 -9.02
C LEU A 107 -8.25 4.97 -8.59
N TYR A 108 -7.37 5.28 -9.54
CA TYR A 108 -6.08 5.87 -9.26
C TYR A 108 -5.86 7.11 -10.12
N THR A 109 -4.99 8.00 -9.62
CA THR A 109 -4.43 9.11 -10.38
C THR A 109 -2.92 9.09 -10.23
N ILE A 110 -2.21 9.41 -11.30
CA ILE A 110 -0.76 9.46 -11.35
C ILE A 110 -0.28 10.91 -11.46
N LYS A 111 0.81 11.24 -10.78
CA LYS A 111 1.58 12.46 -10.98
C LYS A 111 3.05 12.08 -11.17
N ILE A 112 3.65 12.55 -12.24
CA ILE A 112 5.05 12.27 -12.55
C ILE A 112 5.86 13.52 -12.23
N THR A 113 6.84 13.39 -11.35
CA THR A 113 7.81 14.44 -11.07
C THR A 113 9.11 14.07 -11.75
N ASP A 114 9.54 14.89 -12.71
CA ASP A 114 10.82 14.71 -13.39
C ASP A 114 11.94 14.96 -12.38
N VAL A 115 12.75 13.92 -12.15
CA VAL A 115 14.03 14.06 -11.46
C VAL A 115 15.03 14.43 -12.55
N SER A 116 15.45 15.69 -12.58
CA SER A 116 16.40 16.19 -13.58
C SER A 116 17.59 15.23 -13.74
N PRO A 117 18.00 14.89 -14.98
CA PRO A 117 19.10 13.95 -15.25
C PRO A 117 20.47 14.42 -14.72
N HIS A 118 20.54 15.61 -14.12
CA HIS A 118 21.74 16.17 -13.49
C HIS A 118 21.77 16.07 -11.95
N SER A 119 20.77 15.47 -11.32
CA SER A 119 20.86 15.16 -9.89
C SER A 119 21.58 13.82 -9.70
N PHE A 120 22.86 13.90 -9.35
CA PHE A 120 23.71 12.76 -9.04
C PHE A 120 23.02 11.81 -8.04
N ARG A 121 22.53 10.66 -8.50
CA ARG A 121 22.20 9.52 -7.64
C ARG A 121 23.50 8.76 -7.37
N ILE A 122 24.09 8.99 -6.19
CA ILE A 122 25.22 8.19 -5.71
C ILE A 122 24.71 6.76 -5.48
N ARG A 123 24.99 5.85 -6.41
CA ARG A 123 24.81 4.40 -6.20
C ARG A 123 25.98 3.90 -5.34
N ILE A 124 25.73 3.72 -4.04
CA ILE A 124 26.64 2.93 -3.19
C ILE A 124 26.27 1.46 -3.40
N GLY A 125 26.96 0.80 -4.34
CA GLY A 125 26.98 -0.65 -4.46
C GLY A 125 28.02 -1.22 -3.50
N LYS A 126 27.62 -2.19 -2.66
CA LYS A 126 28.58 -3.05 -1.95
C LYS A 126 29.28 -3.93 -2.98
N HIS A 127 30.60 -3.88 -2.95
CA HIS A 127 31.51 -4.72 -3.74
C HIS A 127 31.61 -6.13 -3.16
#